data_AF-A0A1Y1KRG2-F1
#
_entry.id   AF-A0A1Y1KRG2-F1
#
_cell.length_a   1.000
_cell.length_b   1.000
_cell.length_c   1.000
_cell.angle_alpha   90.00
_cell.angle_beta   90.00
_cell.angle_gamma   90.00
#
_symmetry.space_group_name_H-M   'P 1'
#
loop_
_entity.id
_entity.type
_entity.pdbx_description
1 polymer ?
#
loop_
_entity_poly.entity_id
_entity_poly.type
_entity_poly.pdbx_seq_one_letter_code
_entity_poly.pdbx_strand_id
1 'polypeptide(L)'
;SEASDPFESSDDQAEAQDARIDTDDAPPPEKSISKDLLTRILHEFFAKDSTRISRDANAAVGKYMDIFVREAIARAAVEKNAGFLEVDDLEKIAPQLLLDL
;
A
#
# COMPACT_ATOMS: atom_id res chain seq x y z
N SER A 1 16.05 70.79 0.17
CA SER A 1 17.48 70.57 0.38
C SER A 1 17.66 69.69 1.60
N GLU A 2 18.31 68.54 1.36
CA GLU A 2 18.96 67.60 2.27
C GLU A 2 18.49 67.45 3.72
N ALA A 3 18.11 66.23 4.10
CA ALA A 3 19.08 65.30 4.70
C ALA A 3 18.48 63.88 4.80
N SER A 4 19.22 62.89 4.31
CA SER A 4 19.04 61.47 4.61
C SER A 4 19.51 61.23 6.05
N ASP A 5 18.77 60.43 6.83
CA ASP A 5 19.20 60.03 8.18
C ASP A 5 19.20 58.49 8.30
N PRO A 6 20.12 57.91 9.09
CA PRO A 6 21.14 56.98 8.63
C PRO A 6 21.08 55.71 9.51
N PHE A 7 19.88 55.36 9.97
CA PHE A 7 19.65 54.22 10.85
C PHE A 7 19.28 52.99 10.02
N GLU A 8 20.26 52.62 9.20
CA GLU A 8 20.51 51.26 8.79
C GLU A 8 20.88 50.49 10.07
N SER A 9 19.89 49.85 10.70
CA SER A 9 20.14 48.96 11.84
C SER A 9 19.32 47.70 11.67
N SER A 10 20.05 46.65 11.25
CA SER A 10 19.89 45.25 11.59
C SER A 10 18.51 44.81 12.06
N ASP A 11 17.79 44.13 11.18
CA ASP A 11 17.06 42.94 11.60
C ASP A 11 17.27 41.85 10.55
N ASP A 12 18.22 40.98 10.88
CA ASP A 12 18.58 39.74 10.23
C ASP A 12 17.41 38.75 10.40
N GLN A 13 16.29 39.01 9.70
CA GLN A 13 15.22 38.02 9.58
C GLN A 13 15.64 37.03 8.51
N ALA A 14 16.42 36.05 8.93
CA ALA A 14 16.48 34.76 8.28
C ALA A 14 15.04 34.22 8.19
N GLU A 15 14.39 34.47 7.06
CA GLU A 15 13.23 33.70 6.64
C GLU A 15 13.72 32.27 6.51
N ALA A 16 13.56 31.51 7.58
CA ALA A 16 13.55 30.06 7.53
C ALA A 16 12.44 29.72 6.53
N GLN A 17 12.85 29.48 5.29
CA GLN A 17 12.03 28.79 4.31
C GLN A 17 11.69 27.46 4.96
N ASP A 18 10.50 27.42 5.56
CA ASP A 18 9.81 26.21 5.93
C ASP A 18 9.62 25.46 4.61
N ALA A 19 10.62 24.64 4.28
CA ALA A 19 10.57 23.71 3.19
C ALA A 19 9.44 22.74 3.55
N ARG A 20 8.22 23.13 3.18
CA ARG A 20 7.10 22.22 3.05
C ARG A 20 7.59 21.18 2.07
N ILE A 21 8.05 20.06 2.61
CA ILE A 21 8.25 18.86 1.84
C ILE A 21 6.81 18.50 1.44
N ASP A 22 6.41 18.90 0.23
CA ASP A 22 5.19 18.44 -0.40
C ASP A 22 5.32 16.93 -0.55
N THR A 23 4.85 16.20 0.46
CA THR A 23 4.76 14.73 0.45
C THR A 23 3.68 14.23 -0.51
N ASP A 24 2.99 15.13 -1.21
CA ASP A 24 1.90 14.85 -2.16
C ASP A 24 2.38 14.30 -3.52
N ASP A 25 3.68 14.36 -3.81
CA ASP A 25 4.26 13.79 -5.05
C ASP A 25 4.89 12.40 -4.82
N ALA A 26 4.74 11.84 -3.61
CA ALA A 26 5.08 10.45 -3.37
C ALA A 26 4.02 9.56 -4.02
N PRO A 27 4.39 8.59 -4.89
CA PRO A 27 3.43 7.64 -5.42
C PRO A 27 2.70 6.98 -4.24
N PRO A 28 1.36 6.83 -4.33
CA PRO A 28 0.60 6.24 -3.25
C PRO A 28 1.22 4.89 -2.87
N PRO A 29 1.38 4.59 -1.57
CA PRO A 29 2.04 3.37 -1.14
C PRO A 29 1.38 2.18 -1.82
N GLU A 30 2.19 1.29 -2.40
CA GLU A 30 1.68 0.08 -3.03
C GLU A 30 0.78 -0.65 -2.04
N LYS A 31 -0.52 -0.70 -2.35
CA LYS A 31 -1.53 -1.38 -1.54
C LYS A 31 -1.24 -2.88 -1.60
N SER A 32 -0.44 -3.34 -0.66
CA SER A 32 0.02 -4.72 -0.54
C SER A 32 -0.15 -5.19 0.90
N ILE A 33 -0.31 -6.50 1.08
CA ILE A 33 -0.44 -7.08 2.42
C ILE A 33 0.93 -6.98 3.11
N SER A 34 0.95 -6.49 4.35
CA SER A 34 2.21 -6.37 5.10
C SER A 34 2.82 -7.74 5.34
N LYS A 35 4.16 -7.82 5.20
CA LYS A 35 4.91 -9.07 5.40
C LYS A 35 4.71 -9.66 6.80
N ASP A 36 4.61 -8.81 7.82
CA ASP A 36 4.41 -9.25 9.20
C ASP A 36 3.03 -9.90 9.40
N LEU A 37 2.00 -9.35 8.75
CA LEU A 37 0.66 -9.93 8.79
C LEU A 37 0.63 -11.28 8.07
N LEU A 38 1.22 -11.38 6.88
CA LEU A 38 1.32 -12.65 6.15
C LEU A 38 2.07 -13.71 6.95
N THR A 39 3.17 -13.32 7.58
CA THR A 39 3.94 -14.20 8.47
C THR A 39 3.06 -14.72 9.59
N ARG A 40 2.31 -13.83 10.26
CA ARG A 40 1.41 -14.22 11.35
C ARG A 40 0.32 -15.18 10.89
N ILE A 41 -0.32 -14.90 9.75
CA ILE A 41 -1.34 -15.78 9.16
C ILE A 41 -0.75 -17.16 8.88
N LEU A 42 0.41 -17.24 8.22
CA LEU A 42 1.05 -18.52 7.91
C LEU A 42 1.36 -19.33 9.19
N HIS A 43 1.89 -18.66 10.21
CA HIS A 43 2.22 -19.29 11.49
C HIS A 43 0.99 -19.83 12.24
N GLU A 44 -0.17 -19.20 12.09
CA GLU A 44 -1.43 -19.68 12.67
C GLU A 44 -1.87 -21.04 12.06
N PHE A 45 -1.56 -21.27 10.78
CA PHE A 45 -1.97 -22.48 10.06
C PHE A 45 -0.88 -23.56 10.00
N PHE A 46 0.31 -23.33 10.55
CA PHE A 46 1.33 -24.37 10.64
C PHE A 46 0.98 -25.40 11.71
N ALA A 47 0.93 -26.69 11.32
CA ALA A 47 0.64 -27.78 12.25
C ALA A 47 1.70 -27.99 13.34
N LYS A 48 2.90 -27.40 13.21
CA LYS A 48 4.00 -27.48 14.18
C LYS A 48 4.52 -26.09 14.51
N ASP A 49 4.59 -25.75 15.79
CA ASP A 49 5.08 -24.45 16.28
C ASP A 49 6.54 -24.14 15.89
N SER A 50 7.34 -25.18 15.66
CA SER A 50 8.73 -25.07 15.24
C SER A 50 8.89 -24.76 13.75
N THR A 51 7.80 -24.73 12.98
CA THR A 51 7.86 -24.43 11.54
C THR A 51 8.34 -22.99 11.35
N ARG A 52 9.24 -22.79 10.40
CA ARG A 52 9.82 -21.49 10.04
C ARG A 52 9.77 -21.34 8.54
N ILE A 53 9.58 -20.11 8.09
CA ILE A 53 9.60 -19.74 6.68
C ILE A 53 10.83 -18.89 6.40
N SER A 54 11.53 -19.15 5.29
CA SER A 54 12.65 -18.31 4.87
C SER A 54 12.14 -16.94 4.39
N ARG A 55 13.02 -15.94 4.37
CA ARG A 55 12.68 -14.60 3.89
C ARG A 55 12.19 -14.61 2.44
N ASP A 56 12.85 -15.38 1.57
CA ASP A 56 12.52 -15.45 0.15
C ASP A 56 11.20 -16.17 -0.08
N ALA A 57 10.93 -17.24 0.68
CA ALA A 57 9.65 -17.94 0.63
C ALA A 57 8.50 -17.03 1.09
N ASN A 58 8.71 -16.23 2.13
CA ASN A 58 7.73 -15.25 2.60
C ASN A 58 7.47 -14.16 1.55
N ALA A 59 8.53 -13.68 0.87
CA ALA A 59 8.37 -12.74 -0.25
C ALA A 59 7.58 -13.37 -1.42
N ALA A 60 7.79 -14.65 -1.72
CA ALA A 60 7.03 -15.37 -2.74
C ALA A 60 5.55 -15.52 -2.35
N VAL A 61 5.25 -15.88 -1.11
CA VAL A 61 3.86 -15.92 -0.59
C VAL A 61 3.20 -14.55 -0.67
N GLY A 62 3.94 -13.48 -0.36
CA GLY A 62 3.43 -12.11 -0.51
C GLY A 62 3.01 -11.79 -1.94
N LYS A 63 3.82 -12.15 -2.94
CA LYS A 63 3.44 -12.01 -4.35
C LYS A 63 2.26 -12.90 -4.73
N TYR A 64 2.24 -14.13 -4.26
CA TYR A 64 1.14 -15.07 -4.50
C TYR A 64 -0.19 -14.49 -4.00
N MET A 65 -0.21 -13.98 -2.76
CA MET A 65 -1.42 -13.39 -2.18
C MET A 65 -1.85 -12.09 -2.90
N ASP A 66 -0.89 -11.27 -3.34
CA ASP A 66 -1.19 -10.07 -4.15
C ASP A 66 -1.85 -10.44 -5.49
N ILE A 67 -1.30 -11.44 -6.19
CA ILE A 67 -1.88 -11.94 -7.44
C ILE A 67 -3.26 -12.54 -7.21
N PHE A 68 -3.42 -13.37 -6.17
CA PHE A 68 -4.69 -13.99 -5.82
C PHE A 68 -5.81 -12.97 -5.61
N VAL A 69 -5.55 -11.91 -4.82
CA VAL A 69 -6.54 -10.87 -4.55
C VAL A 69 -6.85 -10.05 -5.80
N ARG A 70 -5.84 -9.73 -6.61
CA ARG A 70 -6.03 -8.99 -7.87
C ARG A 70 -6.86 -9.79 -8.88
N GLU A 71 -6.58 -11.08 -9.02
CA GLU A 71 -7.35 -11.99 -9.88
C GLU A 71 -8.79 -12.11 -9.42
N ALA A 72 -9.03 -12.24 -8.11
CA ALA A 72 -10.38 -12.28 -7.55
C ALA A 72 -11.19 -11.02 -7.91
N ILE A 73 -10.58 -9.84 -7.75
CA ILE A 73 -11.21 -8.55 -8.10
C ILE A 73 -11.44 -8.45 -9.61
N ALA A 74 -10.45 -8.79 -10.42
CA ALA A 74 -10.54 -8.69 -11.88
C ALA A 74 -11.62 -9.61 -12.44
N ARG A 75 -11.69 -10.87 -11.98
CA ARG A 75 -12.68 -11.84 -12.43
C ARG A 75 -14.09 -11.49 -11.98
N ALA A 76 -14.25 -11.06 -10.72
CA ALA A 76 -15.55 -10.59 -10.24
C ALA A 76 -16.02 -9.34 -11.02
N ALA A 77 -15.10 -8.45 -11.38
CA ALA A 77 -15.42 -7.26 -12.18
C ALA A 77 -15.85 -7.58 -13.63
N VAL A 78 -15.39 -8.71 -14.19
CA VAL A 78 -15.85 -9.20 -15.50
C VAL A 78 -17.25 -9.83 -15.41
N GLU A 79 -17.55 -10.52 -14.33
CA GLU A 79 -18.86 -11.15 -14.11
C GLU A 79 -19.97 -10.15 -13.75
N LYS A 80 -19.58 -9.00 -13.22
CA LYS A 80 -20.49 -7.92 -12.82
C LYS A 80 -21.27 -7.35 -14.01
N ASN A 81 -22.59 -7.28 -13.85
CA ASN A 81 -23.49 -6.71 -14.86
C ASN A 81 -23.53 -5.17 -14.87
N ALA A 82 -23.58 -4.53 -13.70
CA ALA A 82 -23.56 -3.07 -13.52
C ALA A 82 -23.35 -2.70 -12.04
N GLY A 83 -23.03 -1.44 -11.72
CA GLY A 83 -23.09 -0.95 -10.32
C GLY A 83 -21.81 -1.11 -9.51
N PHE A 84 -21.85 -1.72 -8.32
CA PHE A 84 -20.66 -2.08 -7.50
C PHE A 84 -20.40 -3.59 -7.59
N LEU A 85 -19.26 -4.06 -7.05
CA LEU A 85 -19.03 -5.50 -6.93
C LEU A 85 -19.93 -6.05 -5.83
N GLU A 86 -20.73 -7.05 -6.17
CA GLU A 86 -21.59 -7.74 -5.23
C GLU A 86 -21.01 -9.11 -4.85
N VAL A 87 -21.52 -9.69 -3.78
CA VAL A 87 -21.06 -11.01 -3.30
C VAL A 87 -21.33 -12.08 -4.35
N ASP A 88 -22.49 -12.01 -5.02
CA ASP A 88 -22.91 -12.91 -6.09
C ASP A 88 -21.90 -12.95 -7.25
N ASP A 89 -21.25 -11.82 -7.59
CA ASP A 89 -20.23 -11.78 -8.64
C ASP A 89 -18.99 -12.61 -8.27
N LEU A 90 -18.58 -12.54 -6.99
CA LEU A 90 -17.47 -13.32 -6.46
C LEU A 90 -17.82 -14.80 -6.34
N GLU A 91 -19.03 -15.13 -5.88
CA GLU A 91 -19.48 -16.52 -5.70
C GLU A 91 -19.50 -17.30 -7.01
N LYS A 92 -19.89 -16.66 -8.11
CA LYS A 92 -19.88 -17.29 -9.44
C LYS A 92 -18.48 -17.67 -9.92
N ILE A 93 -17.48 -16.85 -9.61
CA ILE A 93 -16.09 -17.10 -10.05
C ILE A 93 -15.27 -17.91 -9.03
N ALA A 94 -15.76 -18.04 -7.78
CA ALA A 94 -15.04 -18.70 -6.70
C ALA A 94 -14.58 -20.14 -7.01
N PRO A 95 -15.40 -21.01 -7.65
CA PRO A 95 -14.96 -22.38 -7.95
C PRO A 95 -13.74 -22.39 -8.86
N GLN A 96 -13.73 -21.60 -9.94
CA GLN A 96 -12.60 -21.56 -10.87
C GLN A 96 -11.40 -20.83 -10.27
N LEU A 97 -11.63 -19.74 -9.52
CA LEU A 97 -10.58 -19.01 -8.83
C LEU A 97 -9.79 -19.93 -7.89
N LEU A 98 -10.46 -20.80 -7.14
CA LEU A 98 -9.80 -21.75 -6.23
C LEU A 98 -9.06 -22.88 -6.94
N LEU A 99 -9.43 -23.22 -8.19
CA LEU A 99 -8.80 -24.29 -8.98
C LEU A 99 -7.58 -23.82 -9.78
N ASP A 100 -7.47 -22.54 -10.08
CA ASP A 100 -6.34 -21.97 -10.83
C ASP A 100 -5.08 -21.76 -9.98
N LEU A 101 -5.17 -22.01 -8.68
CA LEU A 101 -4.17 -21.67 -7.67
C LEU A 101 -3.38 -22.87 -7.15
#